data_AF-A0A660XZM1-F1
#
_entry.id   AF-A0A660XZM1-F1
#
_cell.length_a   1.000
_cell.length_b   1.000
_cell.length_c   1.000
_cell.angle_alpha   90.00
_cell.angle_beta   90.00
_cell.angle_gamma   90.00
#
_symmetry.space_group_name_H-M   'P 1'
#
loop_
_entity.id
_entity.type
_entity.pdbx_description
1 polymer ?
#
loop_
_entity_poly.entity_id
_entity_poly.type
_entity_poly.pdbx_seq_one_letter_code
_entity_poly.pdbx_strand_id
1 'polypeptide(L)'
;RIEGERIPGVEPSSGSSSGEVLDFGEAWVMPGFIDLHTHGLGPHNPKSREGIAGMAEWEPRFGTTGFLPSLASATEEEYLRFLDDVRSVQDDPPEKGARVLGAHMEGPFVNPKMKGGMDGRFLRLPVPEEYRKYLVPQLKLMTLAPELPGALELIGALVGNGTVASVGHSDAGIGEMEKAVRAGLSHVCHLFNAFPERPEREKGVKQPSLAEICLATDELTAELNGDGIHVHPLMVRLAAKAMGVDNVVLITDSMEGTGLPDGVYRMTDGRLYRTRKGDVARLVDSPDIIVGSILTMERGLKNLVELCGFPLHISSRMASLNLARV
;
A
#
# COMPACT_ATOMS: atom_id res chain seq x y z
N ARG A 1 -22.54 15.86 -12.95
CA ARG A 1 -23.86 15.24 -12.70
C ARG A 1 -23.63 13.88 -12.04
N ILE A 2 -24.51 13.46 -11.13
CA ILE A 2 -24.47 12.13 -10.50
C ILE A 2 -25.83 11.47 -10.75
N GLU A 3 -25.83 10.23 -11.21
CA GLU A 3 -27.03 9.41 -11.41
C GLU A 3 -26.83 8.05 -10.76
N GLY A 4 -27.52 7.82 -9.64
CA GLY A 4 -27.26 6.65 -8.80
C GLY A 4 -25.78 6.61 -8.39
N GLU A 5 -25.09 5.53 -8.76
CA GLU A 5 -23.67 5.31 -8.46
C GLU A 5 -22.71 5.75 -9.59
N ARG A 6 -23.17 6.54 -10.56
CA ARG A 6 -22.38 6.89 -11.76
C ARG A 6 -22.28 8.39 -11.98
N ILE A 7 -21.17 8.77 -12.61
CA ILE A 7 -20.95 10.13 -13.13
C ILE A 7 -21.18 10.07 -14.66
N PRO A 8 -22.37 10.41 -15.16
CA PRO A 8 -22.67 10.35 -16.60
C PRO A 8 -21.97 11.43 -17.42
N GLY A 9 -21.50 12.51 -16.78
CA GLY A 9 -20.86 13.62 -17.48
C GLY A 9 -20.33 14.71 -16.56
N VAL A 10 -19.27 15.36 -17.05
CA VAL A 10 -18.66 16.56 -16.48
C VAL A 10 -18.82 17.67 -17.53
N GLU A 11 -19.54 18.72 -17.16
CA GLU A 11 -19.93 19.80 -18.07
C GLU A 11 -19.69 21.15 -17.38
N PRO A 12 -19.37 22.23 -18.12
CA PRO A 12 -19.35 23.57 -17.58
C PRO A 12 -20.72 23.94 -16.98
N SER A 13 -20.73 24.65 -15.85
CA SER A 13 -21.99 25.11 -15.23
C SER A 13 -22.72 26.05 -16.16
N SER A 14 -23.96 25.70 -16.52
CA SER A 14 -24.86 26.53 -17.33
C SER A 14 -25.81 27.39 -16.48
N GLY A 15 -25.70 27.34 -15.15
CA GLY A 15 -26.57 28.07 -14.21
C GLY A 15 -27.99 27.52 -14.08
N SER A 16 -28.42 26.59 -14.93
CA SER A 16 -29.69 25.85 -14.80
C SER A 16 -29.42 24.35 -14.74
N SER A 17 -29.71 23.73 -13.59
CA SER A 17 -29.68 22.27 -13.43
C SER A 17 -31.06 21.77 -13.07
N SER A 18 -31.49 20.65 -13.63
CA SER A 18 -32.79 20.03 -13.36
C SER A 18 -32.80 19.12 -12.12
N GLY A 19 -31.86 19.29 -11.19
CA GLY A 19 -31.72 18.47 -9.99
C GLY A 19 -31.19 19.25 -8.79
N GLU A 20 -30.96 18.52 -7.69
CA GLU A 20 -30.30 19.08 -6.50
C GLU A 20 -28.88 19.54 -6.86
N VAL A 21 -28.54 20.76 -6.46
CA VAL A 21 -27.21 21.36 -6.67
C VAL A 21 -26.51 21.43 -5.32
N LEU A 22 -25.41 20.70 -5.21
CA LEU A 22 -24.46 20.85 -4.11
C LEU A 22 -23.37 21.83 -4.55
N ASP A 23 -23.37 23.03 -3.96
CA ASP A 23 -22.35 24.04 -4.20
C ASP A 23 -21.20 23.88 -3.20
N PHE A 24 -20.01 23.56 -3.73
CA PHE A 24 -18.79 23.37 -2.96
C PHE A 24 -17.88 24.61 -2.95
N GLY A 25 -18.34 25.75 -3.49
CA GLY A 25 -17.59 27.00 -3.53
C GLY A 25 -16.26 26.85 -4.27
N GLU A 26 -15.16 27.21 -3.60
CA GLU A 26 -13.81 27.12 -4.15
C GLU A 26 -13.12 25.76 -3.92
N ALA A 27 -13.83 24.78 -3.37
CA ALA A 27 -13.25 23.46 -3.12
C ALA A 27 -12.96 22.69 -4.41
N TRP A 28 -11.92 21.87 -4.37
CA TRP A 28 -11.63 20.93 -5.45
C TRP A 28 -12.53 19.71 -5.37
N VAL A 29 -13.11 19.32 -6.51
CA VAL A 29 -13.76 18.03 -6.68
C VAL A 29 -12.79 17.10 -7.39
N MET A 30 -12.44 16.00 -6.74
CA MET A 30 -11.43 15.05 -7.22
C MET A 30 -12.01 13.63 -7.21
N PRO A 31 -11.48 12.69 -8.01
CA PRO A 31 -11.76 11.28 -7.82
C PRO A 31 -11.45 10.88 -6.37
N GLY A 32 -12.30 10.06 -5.77
CA GLY A 32 -12.03 9.55 -4.44
C GLY A 32 -10.70 8.79 -4.40
N PHE A 33 -9.97 8.93 -3.29
CA PHE A 33 -8.67 8.29 -3.17
C PHE A 33 -8.82 6.78 -3.06
N ILE A 34 -7.78 6.08 -3.50
CA ILE A 34 -7.64 4.63 -3.34
C ILE A 34 -6.38 4.39 -2.53
N ASP A 35 -6.46 3.57 -1.49
CA ASP A 35 -5.30 3.19 -0.67
C ASP A 35 -5.09 1.68 -0.72
N LEU A 36 -4.04 1.23 -1.40
CA LEU A 36 -3.77 -0.20 -1.59
C LEU A 36 -2.97 -0.82 -0.45
N HIS A 37 -2.51 -0.02 0.51
CA HIS A 37 -1.65 -0.50 1.59
C HIS A 37 -1.91 0.29 2.89
N THR A 38 -2.75 -0.27 3.76
CA THR A 38 -3.08 0.27 5.10
C THR A 38 -3.27 -0.85 6.12
N HIS A 39 -2.57 -0.77 7.24
CA HIS A 39 -2.64 -1.70 8.37
C HIS A 39 -3.60 -1.25 9.48
N GLY A 40 -4.18 -0.05 9.38
CA GLY A 40 -5.14 0.46 10.35
C GLY A 40 -5.43 1.94 10.21
N LEU A 41 -6.62 2.33 10.66
CA LEU A 41 -7.09 3.70 10.64
C LEU A 41 -8.04 3.93 11.83
N GLY A 42 -7.90 5.08 12.49
CA GLY A 42 -8.63 5.35 13.72
C GLY A 42 -8.29 4.31 14.79
N PRO A 43 -9.29 3.78 15.53
CA PRO A 43 -9.08 2.70 16.50
C PRO A 43 -9.13 1.29 15.86
N HIS A 44 -9.11 1.19 14.53
CA HIS A 44 -9.38 -0.05 13.81
C HIS A 44 -8.15 -0.59 13.09
N ASN A 45 -8.10 -1.92 12.94
CA ASN A 45 -7.08 -2.68 12.21
C ASN A 45 -7.74 -3.90 11.55
N PRO A 46 -7.08 -4.59 10.59
CA PRO A 46 -7.73 -5.62 9.79
C PRO A 46 -7.72 -7.02 10.43
N LYS A 47 -7.64 -7.12 11.76
CA LYS A 47 -7.55 -8.42 12.47
C LYS A 47 -8.91 -9.05 12.81
N SER A 48 -10.00 -8.38 12.46
CA SER A 48 -11.36 -8.94 12.52
C SER A 48 -12.26 -8.27 11.48
N ARG A 49 -13.40 -8.90 11.17
CA ARG A 49 -14.48 -8.32 10.37
C ARG A 49 -14.89 -6.92 10.85
N GLU A 50 -15.09 -6.75 12.16
CA GLU A 50 -15.48 -5.46 12.76
C GLU A 50 -14.38 -4.41 12.60
N GLY A 51 -13.12 -4.84 12.70
CA GLY A 51 -11.98 -3.98 12.44
C GLY A 51 -11.96 -3.46 11.00
N ILE A 52 -12.14 -4.35 10.02
CA ILE A 52 -12.18 -3.98 8.58
C ILE A 52 -13.39 -3.07 8.28
N ALA A 53 -14.57 -3.40 8.82
CA ALA A 53 -15.76 -2.56 8.69
C ALA A 53 -15.56 -1.17 9.31
N GLY A 54 -14.94 -1.10 10.49
CA GLY A 54 -14.61 0.17 11.14
C GLY A 54 -13.60 1.00 10.35
N MET A 55 -12.60 0.37 9.73
CA MET A 55 -11.70 1.05 8.78
C MET A 55 -12.51 1.66 7.62
N ALA A 56 -13.38 0.86 6.99
CA ALA A 56 -14.21 1.31 5.87
C ALA A 56 -15.09 2.53 6.22
N GLU A 57 -15.65 2.60 7.43
CA GLU A 57 -16.41 3.77 7.91
C GLU A 57 -15.54 5.02 8.16
N TRP A 58 -14.26 4.83 8.48
CA TRP A 58 -13.32 5.92 8.78
C TRP A 58 -12.65 6.52 7.54
N GLU A 59 -12.33 5.69 6.54
CA GLU A 59 -11.62 6.09 5.31
C GLU A 59 -12.18 7.38 4.65
N PRO A 60 -13.51 7.58 4.49
CA PRO A 60 -14.04 8.78 3.86
C PRO A 60 -13.72 10.10 4.59
N ARG A 61 -13.40 10.05 5.89
CA ARG A 61 -12.97 11.24 6.66
C ARG A 61 -11.68 11.85 6.11
N PHE A 62 -10.92 11.05 5.37
CA PHE A 62 -9.62 11.38 4.79
C PHE A 62 -9.64 11.32 3.25
N GLY A 63 -10.84 11.29 2.65
CA GLY A 63 -11.05 11.31 1.20
C GLY A 63 -10.87 9.97 0.49
N THR A 64 -10.54 8.90 1.20
CA THR A 64 -10.44 7.55 0.64
C THR A 64 -11.82 6.96 0.41
N THR A 65 -12.01 6.37 -0.76
CA THR A 65 -13.29 5.76 -1.19
C THR A 65 -13.17 4.29 -1.59
N GLY A 66 -11.95 3.80 -1.76
CA GLY A 66 -11.67 2.38 -1.94
C GLY A 66 -10.32 2.04 -1.31
N PHE A 67 -10.19 0.87 -0.69
CA PHE A 67 -8.93 0.49 -0.05
C PHE A 67 -8.72 -1.02 0.02
N LEU A 68 -7.46 -1.43 0.25
CA LEU A 68 -7.09 -2.79 0.63
C LEU A 68 -6.65 -2.79 2.12
N PRO A 69 -7.45 -3.32 3.06
CA PRO A 69 -6.92 -3.69 4.35
C PRO A 69 -5.70 -4.60 4.15
N SER A 70 -4.64 -4.34 4.91
CA SER A 70 -3.34 -4.97 4.72
C SER A 70 -2.92 -5.72 5.98
N LEU A 71 -2.66 -7.01 5.86
CA LEU A 71 -2.15 -7.82 6.96
C LEU A 71 -0.68 -8.14 6.73
N ALA A 72 0.18 -7.64 7.63
CA ALA A 72 1.60 -7.99 7.70
C ALA A 72 1.80 -9.47 8.09
N SER A 73 3.05 -9.88 8.30
CA SER A 73 3.42 -11.26 8.67
C SER A 73 2.54 -11.87 9.78
N ALA A 74 1.83 -12.96 9.47
CA ALA A 74 0.88 -13.64 10.35
C ALA A 74 0.93 -15.17 10.19
N THR A 75 0.24 -15.93 11.06
CA THR A 75 0.10 -17.39 10.89
C THR A 75 -0.77 -17.75 9.68
N GLU A 76 -0.73 -19.00 9.24
CA GLU A 76 -1.64 -19.47 8.18
C GLU A 76 -3.09 -19.26 8.57
N GLU A 77 -3.47 -19.61 9.81
CA GLU A 77 -4.84 -19.49 10.29
C GLU A 77 -5.29 -18.03 10.39
N GLU A 78 -4.38 -17.11 10.74
CA GLU A 78 -4.67 -15.68 10.75
C GLU A 78 -4.92 -15.14 9.34
N TYR A 79 -4.12 -15.52 8.35
CA TYR A 79 -4.36 -15.11 6.96
C TYR A 79 -5.67 -15.67 6.41
N LEU A 80 -6.00 -16.94 6.70
CA LEU A 80 -7.26 -17.53 6.25
C LEU A 80 -8.47 -16.83 6.87
N ARG A 81 -8.41 -16.50 8.17
CA ARG A 81 -9.45 -15.69 8.83
C ARG A 81 -9.54 -14.29 8.24
N PHE A 82 -8.41 -13.63 8.03
CA PHE A 82 -8.38 -12.30 7.43
C PHE A 82 -9.02 -12.27 6.03
N LEU A 83 -8.70 -13.24 5.18
CA LEU A 83 -9.30 -13.36 3.85
C LEU A 83 -10.81 -13.62 3.92
N ASP A 84 -11.28 -14.39 4.90
CA ASP A 84 -12.71 -14.62 5.14
C ASP A 84 -13.42 -13.36 5.67
N ASP A 85 -12.79 -12.65 6.60
CA ASP A 85 -13.29 -11.38 7.13
C ASP A 85 -13.40 -10.30 6.05
N VAL A 86 -12.38 -10.17 5.18
CA VAL A 86 -12.43 -9.28 4.01
C VAL A 86 -13.59 -9.64 3.11
N ARG A 87 -13.79 -10.94 2.81
CA ARG A 87 -14.92 -11.39 2.00
C ARG A 87 -16.25 -11.06 2.65
N SER A 88 -16.36 -11.27 3.97
CA SER A 88 -17.56 -10.98 4.76
C SER A 88 -17.95 -9.50 4.70
N VAL A 89 -16.98 -8.58 4.77
CA VAL A 89 -17.24 -7.14 4.61
C VAL A 89 -17.56 -6.76 3.17
N GLN A 90 -17.01 -7.45 2.17
CA GLN A 90 -17.39 -7.22 0.77
C GLN A 90 -18.83 -7.66 0.48
N ASP A 91 -19.28 -8.76 1.09
CA ASP A 91 -20.64 -9.29 0.90
C ASP A 91 -21.69 -8.50 1.72
N ASP A 92 -21.31 -7.98 2.90
CA ASP A 92 -22.15 -7.16 3.77
C ASP A 92 -21.38 -5.91 4.24
N PRO A 93 -21.25 -4.88 3.37
CA PRO A 93 -20.48 -3.67 3.68
C PRO A 93 -21.25 -2.72 4.62
N PRO A 94 -20.56 -1.84 5.34
CA PRO A 94 -21.20 -0.75 6.08
C PRO A 94 -22.10 0.10 5.17
N GLU A 95 -23.20 0.62 5.71
CA GLU A 95 -24.14 1.46 4.96
C GLU A 95 -23.47 2.70 4.33
N LYS A 96 -22.46 3.25 5.02
CA LYS A 96 -21.65 4.39 4.58
C LYS A 96 -20.19 4.10 4.87
N GLY A 97 -19.36 4.12 3.84
CA GLY A 97 -17.93 3.88 3.99
C GLY A 97 -17.21 3.80 2.65
N ALA A 98 -15.89 3.67 2.71
CA ALA A 98 -15.08 3.30 1.57
C ALA A 98 -15.32 1.83 1.21
N ARG A 99 -15.17 1.50 -0.07
CA ARG A 99 -15.28 0.12 -0.56
C ARG A 99 -14.02 -0.66 -0.18
N VAL A 100 -14.19 -1.81 0.47
CA VAL A 100 -13.12 -2.82 0.60
C VAL A 100 -12.93 -3.47 -0.78
N LEU A 101 -11.81 -3.15 -1.44
CA LEU A 101 -11.52 -3.62 -2.81
C LEU A 101 -11.00 -5.07 -2.82
N GLY A 102 -10.56 -5.56 -1.67
CA GLY A 102 -10.03 -6.90 -1.44
C GLY A 102 -9.03 -6.86 -0.30
N ALA A 103 -8.04 -7.76 -0.34
CA ALA A 103 -7.01 -7.92 0.66
C ALA A 103 -5.63 -7.65 0.06
N HIS A 104 -4.77 -7.02 0.86
CA HIS A 104 -3.33 -7.03 0.68
C HIS A 104 -2.69 -7.93 1.75
N MET A 105 -1.92 -8.92 1.30
CA MET A 105 -1.06 -9.71 2.17
C MET A 105 0.38 -9.20 2.05
N GLU A 106 0.86 -8.53 3.10
CA GLU A 106 2.24 -8.07 3.16
C GLU A 106 3.11 -9.15 3.82
N GLY A 107 3.57 -10.11 3.02
CA GLY A 107 4.17 -11.36 3.48
C GLY A 107 3.20 -12.54 3.48
N PRO A 108 3.54 -13.67 4.15
CA PRO A 108 4.67 -13.85 5.07
C PRO A 108 5.96 -14.26 4.35
N PHE A 109 5.92 -14.40 3.02
CA PHE A 109 6.99 -14.93 2.19
C PHE A 109 8.02 -13.85 1.83
N VAL A 110 8.60 -13.22 2.84
CA VAL A 110 9.60 -12.15 2.69
C VAL A 110 10.93 -12.52 3.33
N ASN A 111 12.00 -11.82 2.95
CA ASN A 111 13.35 -12.13 3.41
C ASN A 111 13.52 -11.71 4.89
N PRO A 112 13.88 -12.62 5.80
CA PRO A 112 14.04 -12.29 7.22
C PRO A 112 15.10 -11.22 7.51
N LYS A 113 16.10 -11.04 6.64
CA LYS A 113 17.11 -9.99 6.76
C LYS A 113 16.54 -8.60 6.44
N MET A 114 15.47 -8.56 5.65
CA MET A 114 14.80 -7.35 5.19
C MET A 114 13.42 -7.17 5.83
N LYS A 115 13.15 -7.84 6.95
CA LYS A 115 11.83 -7.83 7.61
C LYS A 115 11.34 -6.46 8.07
N GLY A 116 12.24 -5.48 8.24
CA GLY A 116 11.89 -4.17 8.80
C GLY A 116 11.14 -4.30 10.13
N GLY A 117 9.95 -3.70 10.21
CA GLY A 117 9.06 -3.75 11.37
C GLY A 117 8.34 -5.09 11.58
N MET A 118 8.32 -6.01 10.62
CA MET A 118 7.54 -7.25 10.67
C MET A 118 7.97 -8.22 11.79
N ASP A 119 7.05 -9.07 12.21
CA ASP A 119 7.35 -10.15 13.16
C ASP A 119 8.06 -11.30 12.44
N GLY A 120 9.36 -11.40 12.72
CA GLY A 120 10.23 -12.43 12.16
C GLY A 120 9.80 -13.87 12.47
N ARG A 121 8.97 -14.11 13.49
CA ARG A 121 8.52 -15.45 13.90
C ARG A 121 7.54 -16.08 12.92
N PHE A 122 6.84 -15.27 12.14
CA PHE A 122 5.86 -15.75 11.16
C PHE A 122 6.42 -15.87 9.75
N LEU A 123 7.63 -15.36 9.51
CA LEU A 123 8.28 -15.42 8.21
C LEU A 123 8.69 -16.84 7.87
N ARG A 124 8.37 -17.26 6.64
CA ARG A 124 8.60 -18.63 6.16
C ARG A 124 8.74 -18.65 4.64
N LEU A 125 9.23 -19.76 4.11
CA LEU A 125 9.36 -19.94 2.66
C LEU A 125 7.99 -20.21 2.02
N PRO A 126 7.76 -19.75 0.78
CA PRO A 126 6.55 -20.07 0.05
C PRO A 126 6.54 -21.56 -0.32
N VAL A 127 5.57 -22.30 0.21
CA VAL A 127 5.34 -23.71 -0.13
C VAL A 127 3.97 -23.90 -0.81
N PRO A 128 3.87 -24.68 -1.90
CA PRO A 128 2.63 -24.80 -2.67
C PRO A 128 1.42 -25.33 -1.90
N GLU A 129 1.64 -26.13 -0.86
CA GLU A 129 0.57 -26.64 0.01
C GLU A 129 -0.10 -25.51 0.81
N GLU A 130 0.68 -24.48 1.16
CA GLU A 130 0.22 -23.35 1.96
C GLU A 130 -0.35 -22.25 1.05
N TYR A 131 0.46 -21.71 0.12
CA TYR A 131 0.06 -20.50 -0.59
C TYR A 131 -1.16 -20.70 -1.49
N ARG A 132 -1.43 -21.93 -1.95
CA ARG A 132 -2.63 -22.24 -2.73
C ARG A 132 -3.92 -22.01 -1.95
N LYS A 133 -3.88 -22.09 -0.62
CA LYS A 133 -5.03 -21.80 0.24
C LYS A 133 -5.39 -20.30 0.23
N TYR A 134 -4.43 -19.44 -0.11
CA TYR A 134 -4.62 -17.98 -0.16
C TYR A 134 -5.10 -17.48 -1.52
N LEU A 135 -5.08 -18.32 -2.56
CA LEU A 135 -5.47 -17.94 -3.93
C LEU A 135 -7.00 -17.90 -4.06
N VAL A 136 -7.58 -16.85 -3.48
CA VAL A 136 -9.01 -16.56 -3.46
C VAL A 136 -9.29 -15.24 -4.18
N PRO A 137 -10.52 -15.00 -4.69
CA PRO A 137 -10.81 -13.81 -5.50
C PRO A 137 -10.60 -12.46 -4.79
N GLN A 138 -10.72 -12.44 -3.46
CA GLN A 138 -10.51 -11.24 -2.65
C GLN A 138 -9.04 -10.94 -2.37
N LEU A 139 -8.09 -11.85 -2.62
CA LEU A 139 -6.67 -11.53 -2.55
C LEU A 139 -6.28 -10.71 -3.80
N LYS A 140 -6.01 -9.41 -3.61
CA LYS A 140 -5.72 -8.48 -4.72
C LYS A 140 -4.25 -8.14 -4.86
N LEU A 141 -3.53 -8.11 -3.74
CA LEU A 141 -2.11 -7.78 -3.70
C LEU A 141 -1.40 -8.71 -2.73
N MET A 142 -0.23 -9.22 -3.10
CA MET A 142 0.67 -9.91 -2.19
C MET A 142 2.10 -9.39 -2.33
N THR A 143 2.68 -8.93 -1.23
CA THR A 143 4.10 -8.57 -1.15
C THR A 143 4.93 -9.80 -0.76
N LEU A 144 5.98 -10.08 -1.54
CA LEU A 144 6.89 -11.20 -1.33
C LEU A 144 8.34 -10.84 -1.71
N ALA A 145 9.28 -11.68 -1.27
CA ALA A 145 10.68 -11.59 -1.66
C ALA A 145 11.00 -12.60 -2.78
N PRO A 146 11.25 -12.14 -4.03
CA PRO A 146 11.38 -13.02 -5.19
C PRO A 146 12.64 -13.89 -5.19
N GLU A 147 13.63 -13.59 -4.35
CA GLU A 147 14.85 -14.39 -4.20
C GLU A 147 14.65 -15.65 -3.35
N LEU A 148 13.51 -15.80 -2.68
CA LEU A 148 13.26 -16.97 -1.84
C LEU A 148 12.95 -18.22 -2.69
N PRO A 149 13.41 -19.41 -2.27
CA PRO A 149 12.99 -20.67 -2.88
C PRO A 149 11.46 -20.81 -2.92
N GLY A 150 10.89 -21.11 -4.09
CA GLY A 150 9.46 -21.25 -4.31
C GLY A 150 8.73 -19.95 -4.69
N ALA A 151 9.41 -18.79 -4.66
CA ALA A 151 8.79 -17.50 -4.93
C ALA A 151 8.38 -17.32 -6.40
N LEU A 152 9.15 -17.87 -7.36
CA LEU A 152 8.80 -17.77 -8.79
C LEU A 152 7.52 -18.53 -9.12
N GLU A 153 7.34 -19.72 -8.55
CA GLU A 153 6.12 -20.51 -8.68
C GLU A 153 4.93 -19.80 -8.02
N LEU A 154 5.15 -19.17 -6.86
CA LEU A 154 4.15 -18.36 -6.18
C LEU A 154 3.74 -17.16 -7.04
N ILE A 155 4.68 -16.40 -7.62
CA ILE A 155 4.38 -15.25 -8.49
C ILE A 155 3.47 -15.69 -9.64
N GLY A 156 3.81 -16.78 -10.33
CA GLY A 156 2.96 -17.30 -11.41
C GLY A 156 1.56 -17.72 -10.93
N ALA A 157 1.46 -18.28 -9.72
CA ALA A 157 0.18 -18.66 -9.13
C ALA A 157 -0.69 -17.45 -8.73
N LEU A 158 -0.07 -16.38 -8.21
CA LEU A 158 -0.75 -15.12 -7.89
C LEU A 158 -1.31 -14.47 -9.16
N VAL A 159 -0.51 -14.36 -10.21
CA VAL A 159 -0.93 -13.81 -11.51
C VAL A 159 -2.08 -14.64 -12.08
N GLY A 160 -2.00 -15.97 -12.00
CA GLY A 160 -3.08 -16.87 -12.42
C GLY A 160 -4.39 -16.70 -11.63
N ASN A 161 -4.32 -16.22 -10.38
CA ASN A 161 -5.48 -15.88 -9.55
C ASN A 161 -6.02 -14.46 -9.82
N GLY A 162 -5.33 -13.65 -10.62
CA GLY A 162 -5.63 -12.22 -10.78
C GLY A 162 -5.19 -11.38 -9.57
N THR A 163 -4.20 -11.86 -8.82
CA THR A 163 -3.54 -11.14 -7.72
C THR A 163 -2.26 -10.49 -8.23
N VAL A 164 -2.05 -9.22 -7.88
CA VAL A 164 -0.80 -8.50 -8.15
C VAL A 164 0.31 -9.04 -7.24
N ALA A 165 1.39 -9.51 -7.85
CA ALA A 165 2.61 -9.85 -7.13
C ALA A 165 3.50 -8.61 -6.98
N SER A 166 3.85 -8.28 -5.74
CA SER A 166 4.64 -7.12 -5.38
C SER A 166 5.97 -7.53 -4.75
N VAL A 167 7.08 -6.92 -5.17
CA VAL A 167 8.37 -7.09 -4.49
C VAL A 167 8.46 -6.17 -3.29
N GLY A 168 8.80 -6.72 -2.14
CA GLY A 168 9.06 -5.96 -0.91
C GLY A 168 9.84 -6.81 0.08
N HIS A 169 10.48 -6.16 1.07
CA HIS A 169 11.22 -6.86 2.12
C HIS A 169 12.19 -7.92 1.54
N SER A 170 12.98 -7.50 0.57
CA SER A 170 13.76 -8.36 -0.33
C SER A 170 15.18 -7.84 -0.52
N ASP A 171 16.11 -8.77 -0.72
CA ASP A 171 17.50 -8.54 -1.14
C ASP A 171 17.75 -9.07 -2.58
N ALA A 172 16.69 -9.14 -3.40
CA ALA A 172 16.80 -9.64 -4.75
C ALA A 172 17.80 -8.83 -5.58
N GLY A 173 18.69 -9.53 -6.29
CA GLY A 173 19.56 -8.96 -7.28
C GLY A 173 18.88 -8.90 -8.65
N ILE A 174 19.67 -8.48 -9.65
CA ILE A 174 19.21 -8.33 -11.03
C ILE A 174 18.63 -9.64 -11.56
N GLY A 175 19.34 -10.76 -11.37
CA GLY A 175 18.94 -12.06 -11.90
C GLY A 175 17.65 -12.61 -11.30
N GLU A 176 17.40 -12.40 -10.00
CA GLU A 176 16.12 -12.77 -9.38
C GLU A 176 14.98 -11.87 -9.85
N MET A 177 15.20 -10.55 -9.90
CA MET A 177 14.19 -9.59 -10.38
C MET A 177 13.77 -9.84 -11.82
N GLU A 178 14.72 -10.07 -12.73
CA GLU A 178 14.40 -10.39 -14.12
C GLU A 178 13.54 -11.65 -14.25
N LYS A 179 13.81 -12.69 -13.44
CA LYS A 179 12.99 -13.91 -13.43
C LYS A 179 11.60 -13.64 -12.86
N ALA A 180 11.51 -12.83 -11.80
CA ALA A 180 10.25 -12.46 -11.17
C ALA A 180 9.35 -11.65 -12.11
N VAL A 181 9.90 -10.65 -12.79
CA VAL A 181 9.16 -9.83 -13.78
C VAL A 181 8.68 -10.71 -14.93
N ARG A 182 9.52 -11.63 -15.44
CA ARG A 182 9.10 -12.60 -16.46
C ARG A 182 8.00 -13.55 -15.98
N ALA A 183 7.94 -13.84 -14.68
CA ALA A 183 6.86 -14.63 -14.07
C ALA A 183 5.58 -13.80 -13.82
N GLY A 184 5.65 -12.47 -13.99
CA GLY A 184 4.51 -11.55 -13.89
C GLY A 184 4.49 -10.68 -12.63
N LEU A 185 5.61 -10.55 -11.91
CA LEU A 185 5.77 -9.53 -10.86
C LEU A 185 5.70 -8.13 -11.49
N SER A 186 4.81 -7.27 -10.99
CA SER A 186 4.46 -6.00 -11.63
C SER A 186 4.34 -4.82 -10.67
N HIS A 187 4.64 -5.02 -9.39
CA HIS A 187 4.49 -4.00 -8.35
C HIS A 187 5.67 -3.99 -7.37
N VAL A 188 5.88 -2.85 -6.72
CA VAL A 188 6.92 -2.63 -5.71
C VAL A 188 6.27 -2.06 -4.45
N CYS A 189 6.39 -2.80 -3.36
CA CYS A 189 5.93 -2.42 -2.04
C CYS A 189 6.82 -1.31 -1.47
N HIS A 190 6.19 -0.25 -0.95
CA HIS A 190 6.79 0.95 -0.32
C HIS A 190 8.24 1.25 -0.75
N LEU A 191 8.46 1.55 -2.04
CA LEU A 191 9.79 1.71 -2.65
C LEU A 191 10.74 2.55 -1.77
N PHE A 192 11.99 2.06 -1.65
CA PHE A 192 13.07 2.53 -0.78
C PHE A 192 13.02 2.03 0.67
N ASN A 193 11.90 1.52 1.16
CA ASN A 193 11.79 0.99 2.52
C ASN A 193 12.13 -0.51 2.53
N ALA A 194 12.80 -0.96 3.59
CA ALA A 194 13.17 -2.36 3.80
C ALA A 194 13.96 -3.02 2.63
N PHE A 195 14.76 -2.23 1.89
CA PHE A 195 15.62 -2.69 0.80
C PHE A 195 17.10 -2.63 1.22
N PRO A 196 17.97 -3.48 0.65
CA PRO A 196 19.40 -3.43 0.91
C PRO A 196 20.01 -2.11 0.45
N GLU A 197 20.85 -1.52 1.30
CA GLU A 197 21.89 -0.61 0.81
C GLU A 197 23.02 -1.44 0.18
N ARG A 198 23.38 -1.16 -1.08
CA ARG A 198 24.49 -1.84 -1.78
C ARG A 198 25.67 -0.89 -2.00
N PRO A 199 26.61 -0.77 -1.03
CA PRO A 199 27.82 0.02 -1.22
C PRO A 199 28.89 -0.71 -2.06
N GLU A 200 28.66 -1.98 -2.42
CA GLU A 200 29.64 -2.83 -3.07
C GLU A 200 29.95 -2.39 -4.51
N ARG A 201 31.23 -2.56 -4.89
CA ARG A 201 31.72 -2.34 -6.25
C ARG A 201 32.38 -3.61 -6.76
N GLU A 202 31.87 -4.15 -7.86
CA GLU A 202 32.54 -5.25 -8.56
C GLU A 202 33.54 -4.69 -9.55
N LYS A 203 34.84 -4.98 -9.37
CA LYS A 203 35.93 -4.44 -10.21
C LYS A 203 35.88 -2.91 -10.35
N GLY A 204 35.45 -2.21 -9.30
CA GLY A 204 35.31 -0.75 -9.26
C GLY A 204 33.99 -0.21 -9.82
N VAL A 205 33.13 -1.04 -10.42
CA VAL A 205 31.82 -0.67 -10.95
C VAL A 205 30.76 -0.72 -9.84
N LYS A 206 30.00 0.36 -9.68
CA LYS A 206 28.85 0.42 -8.76
C LYS A 206 27.81 -0.61 -9.18
N GLN A 207 27.43 -1.48 -8.26
CA GLN A 207 26.33 -2.42 -8.47
C GLN A 207 25.01 -1.77 -8.04
N PRO A 208 23.90 -2.02 -8.75
CA PRO A 208 22.62 -1.45 -8.38
C PRO A 208 22.07 -2.12 -7.12
N SER A 209 21.43 -1.33 -6.24
CA SER A 209 20.57 -1.87 -5.18
C SER A 209 19.23 -2.32 -5.75
N LEU A 210 18.42 -3.03 -4.96
CA LEU A 210 17.05 -3.41 -5.36
C LEU A 210 16.23 -2.19 -5.76
N ALA A 211 16.36 -1.06 -5.04
CA ALA A 211 15.65 0.17 -5.38
C ALA A 211 16.01 0.65 -6.79
N GLU A 212 17.29 0.60 -7.15
CA GLU A 212 17.78 1.05 -8.45
C GLU A 212 17.37 0.09 -9.58
N ILE A 213 17.32 -1.21 -9.29
CA ILE A 213 16.76 -2.21 -10.21
C ILE A 213 15.27 -1.90 -10.46
N CYS A 214 14.48 -1.69 -9.41
CA CYS A 214 13.07 -1.34 -9.53
C CYS A 214 12.86 -0.05 -10.33
N LEU A 215 13.63 1.01 -10.04
CA LEU A 215 13.56 2.28 -10.75
C LEU A 215 13.88 2.16 -12.25
N ALA A 216 14.64 1.15 -12.65
CA ALA A 216 15.07 0.91 -14.03
C ALA A 216 14.26 -0.18 -14.74
N THR A 217 13.19 -0.69 -14.12
CA THR A 217 12.33 -1.74 -14.68
C THR A 217 10.98 -1.15 -15.09
N ASP A 218 10.73 -1.07 -16.40
CA ASP A 218 9.58 -0.37 -16.99
C ASP A 218 8.24 -1.05 -16.69
N GLU A 219 8.25 -2.36 -16.43
CA GLU A 219 7.06 -3.17 -16.15
C GLU A 219 6.49 -2.94 -14.74
N LEU A 220 7.20 -2.21 -13.88
CA LEU A 220 6.83 -2.06 -12.48
C LEU A 220 6.05 -0.77 -12.23
N THR A 221 5.06 -0.91 -11.35
CA THR A 221 4.48 0.21 -10.60
C THR A 221 5.04 0.21 -9.18
N ALA A 222 5.10 1.35 -8.50
CA ALA A 222 5.71 1.46 -7.18
C ALA A 222 4.91 2.31 -6.20
N GLU A 223 4.73 1.77 -5.00
CA GLU A 223 4.19 2.47 -3.84
C GLU A 223 5.21 3.45 -3.25
N LEU A 224 4.74 4.60 -2.80
CA LEU A 224 5.53 5.56 -2.02
C LEU A 224 4.74 6.06 -0.82
N ASN A 225 5.40 6.05 0.33
CA ASN A 225 4.91 6.69 1.55
C ASN A 225 5.15 8.21 1.44
N GLY A 226 4.08 8.97 1.18
CA GLY A 226 4.12 10.41 0.93
C GLY A 226 4.22 11.30 2.17
N ASP A 227 4.71 10.80 3.31
CA ASP A 227 4.77 11.57 4.56
C ASP A 227 5.99 12.50 4.68
N GLY A 228 7.00 12.31 3.83
CA GLY A 228 8.27 13.04 3.87
C GLY A 228 9.23 12.58 4.97
N ILE A 229 8.92 11.48 5.66
CA ILE A 229 9.69 10.89 6.76
C ILE A 229 10.23 9.53 6.36
N HIS A 230 9.38 8.62 5.85
CA HIS A 230 9.83 7.34 5.31
C HIS A 230 10.79 7.56 4.14
N VAL A 231 10.38 8.44 3.23
CA VAL A 231 11.11 8.73 2.00
C VAL A 231 11.28 10.24 1.87
N HIS A 232 12.52 10.68 1.73
CA HIS A 232 12.82 12.10 1.49
C HIS A 232 12.13 12.58 0.19
N PRO A 233 11.51 13.77 0.13
CA PRO A 233 10.78 14.24 -1.05
C PRO A 233 11.57 14.22 -2.37
N LEU A 234 12.90 14.39 -2.30
CA LEU A 234 13.78 14.26 -3.47
C LEU A 234 13.77 12.84 -4.07
N MET A 235 13.68 11.81 -3.24
CA MET A 235 13.63 10.41 -3.67
C MET A 235 12.28 10.09 -4.30
N VAL A 236 11.19 10.65 -3.78
CA VAL A 236 9.86 10.57 -4.42
C VAL A 236 9.88 11.18 -5.83
N ARG A 237 10.54 12.35 -5.97
CA ARG A 237 10.74 12.97 -7.30
C ARG A 237 11.65 12.16 -8.22
N LEU A 238 12.66 11.47 -7.66
CA LEU A 238 13.52 10.58 -8.42
C LEU A 238 12.72 9.40 -8.98
N ALA A 239 11.89 8.76 -8.16
CA ALA A 239 11.03 7.66 -8.58
C ALA A 239 10.08 8.06 -9.71
N ALA A 240 9.37 9.18 -9.54
CA ALA A 240 8.47 9.70 -10.57
C ALA A 240 9.18 10.06 -11.89
N LYS A 241 10.46 10.45 -11.84
CA LYS A 241 11.25 10.73 -13.04
C LYS A 241 11.74 9.46 -13.74
N ALA A 242 12.14 8.44 -12.97
CA ALA A 242 12.68 7.21 -13.51
C ALA A 242 11.57 6.30 -14.06
N MET A 243 10.53 6.08 -13.26
CA MET A 243 9.42 5.16 -13.60
C MET A 243 8.30 5.83 -14.39
N GLY A 244 8.27 7.17 -14.40
CA GLY A 244 7.14 7.95 -14.90
C GLY A 244 6.05 8.13 -13.85
N VAL A 245 5.39 9.29 -13.87
CA VAL A 245 4.34 9.66 -12.91
C VAL A 245 3.12 8.74 -12.94
N ASP A 246 2.94 7.99 -14.02
CA ASP A 246 1.82 7.06 -14.21
C ASP A 246 2.04 5.72 -13.49
N ASN A 247 3.29 5.40 -13.14
CA ASN A 247 3.69 4.15 -12.51
C ASN A 247 4.03 4.31 -11.02
N VAL A 248 3.78 5.48 -10.46
CA VAL A 248 4.00 5.75 -9.04
C VAL A 248 2.65 5.95 -8.37
N VAL A 249 2.45 5.28 -7.24
CA VAL A 249 1.23 5.33 -6.43
C VAL A 249 1.53 5.81 -5.01
N LEU A 250 0.62 6.61 -4.46
CA LEU A 250 0.64 7.02 -3.07
C LEU A 250 -0.10 5.98 -2.24
N ILE A 251 0.55 5.50 -1.18
CA ILE A 251 -0.11 4.71 -0.14
C ILE A 251 0.01 5.40 1.20
N THR A 252 -0.77 4.96 2.19
CA THR A 252 -0.56 5.42 3.56
C THR A 252 0.43 4.57 4.33
N ASP A 253 0.40 3.23 4.19
CA ASP A 253 1.04 2.32 5.15
C ASP A 253 0.63 2.68 6.60
N SER A 254 -0.62 3.11 6.76
CA SER A 254 -1.12 3.66 8.03
C SER A 254 -1.34 2.57 9.07
N MET A 255 -1.15 2.94 10.34
CA MET A 255 -1.33 2.05 11.48
C MET A 255 -2.58 2.40 12.30
N GLU A 256 -3.06 1.45 13.10
CA GLU A 256 -4.04 1.76 14.16
C GLU A 256 -3.49 2.91 15.02
N GLY A 257 -4.35 3.90 15.26
CA GLY A 257 -3.99 5.19 15.84
C GLY A 257 -3.91 6.34 14.85
N THR A 258 -3.88 6.07 13.55
CA THR A 258 -3.91 7.12 12.51
C THR A 258 -5.21 7.93 12.60
N GLY A 259 -5.12 9.25 12.64
CA GLY A 259 -6.29 10.13 12.80
C GLY A 259 -6.80 10.26 14.25
N LEU A 260 -6.13 9.66 15.24
CA LEU A 260 -6.39 9.85 16.67
C LEU A 260 -5.34 10.78 17.33
N PRO A 261 -5.60 11.27 18.56
CA PRO A 261 -4.56 11.92 19.37
C PRO A 261 -3.36 10.98 19.62
N ASP A 262 -2.21 11.57 19.98
CA ASP A 262 -0.99 10.84 20.32
C ASP A 262 -1.27 9.67 21.29
N GLY A 263 -0.79 8.48 20.93
CA GLY A 263 -1.12 7.25 21.62
C GLY A 263 -0.05 6.18 21.54
N VAL A 264 -0.27 5.09 22.27
CA VAL A 264 0.57 3.89 22.26
C VAL A 264 -0.32 2.69 21.95
N TYR A 265 0.11 1.90 20.98
CA TYR A 265 -0.63 0.80 20.38
C TYR A 265 0.25 -0.44 20.34
N ARG A 266 -0.33 -1.59 19.96
CA ARG A 266 0.33 -2.89 20.06
C ARG A 266 0.40 -3.59 18.70
N MET A 267 1.60 -3.98 18.31
CA MET A 267 1.83 -4.86 17.16
C MET A 267 1.30 -6.27 17.45
N THR A 268 1.10 -7.09 16.40
CA THR A 268 0.65 -8.49 16.54
C THR A 268 1.53 -9.31 17.48
N ASP A 269 2.83 -9.00 17.52
CA ASP A 269 3.81 -9.73 18.32
C ASP A 269 3.98 -9.22 19.76
N GLY A 270 3.17 -8.23 20.16
CA GLY A 270 3.16 -7.67 21.49
C GLY A 270 4.06 -6.45 21.67
N ARG A 271 4.94 -6.11 20.72
CA ARG A 271 5.72 -4.87 20.75
C ARG A 271 4.79 -3.66 20.78
N LEU A 272 5.20 -2.62 21.49
CA LEU A 272 4.48 -1.35 21.54
C LEU A 272 5.05 -0.38 20.52
N TYR A 273 4.17 0.33 19.82
CA TYR A 273 4.53 1.45 18.97
C TYR A 273 3.77 2.70 19.38
N ARG A 274 4.35 3.86 19.11
CA ARG A 274 3.80 5.17 19.43
C ARG A 274 3.43 5.90 18.15
N THR A 275 2.28 6.56 18.17
CA THR A 275 1.87 7.55 17.17
C THR A 275 2.01 8.94 17.77
N ARG A 276 2.59 9.88 17.01
CA ARG A 276 2.71 11.29 17.40
C ARG A 276 2.43 12.20 16.22
N LYS A 277 1.62 13.23 16.43
CA LYS A 277 1.30 14.21 15.38
C LYS A 277 2.57 14.78 14.75
N GLY A 278 2.71 14.63 13.43
CA GLY A 278 3.86 15.12 12.66
C GLY A 278 5.06 14.17 12.63
N ASP A 279 4.90 12.94 13.12
CA ASP A 279 5.89 11.85 13.03
C ASP A 279 5.26 10.65 12.29
N VAL A 280 5.92 9.50 12.34
CA VAL A 280 5.44 8.18 11.88
C VAL A 280 5.22 7.23 13.06
N ALA A 281 4.70 6.03 12.81
CA ALA A 281 4.58 5.02 13.86
C ALA A 281 5.96 4.41 14.17
N ARG A 282 6.42 4.56 15.40
CA ARG A 282 7.76 4.11 15.84
C ARG A 282 7.67 3.14 17.01
N LEU A 283 8.55 2.16 17.08
CA LEU A 283 8.63 1.28 18.25
C LEU A 283 8.98 2.08 19.51
N VAL A 284 8.31 1.79 20.62
CA VAL A 284 8.56 2.46 21.91
C VAL A 284 9.98 2.16 22.41
N ASP A 285 10.39 0.89 22.31
CA ASP A 285 11.69 0.42 22.82
C ASP A 285 12.83 0.59 21.80
N SER A 286 12.52 1.01 20.57
CA SER A 286 13.50 1.26 19.50
C SER A 286 13.01 2.35 18.56
N PRO A 287 13.03 3.63 18.98
CA PRO A 287 12.39 4.73 18.26
C PRO A 287 12.93 4.99 16.84
N ASP A 288 14.14 4.52 16.53
CA ASP A 288 14.72 4.61 15.18
C ASP A 288 14.03 3.65 14.19
N ILE A 289 13.30 2.64 14.68
CA ILE A 289 12.57 1.67 13.86
C ILE A 289 11.16 2.19 13.59
N ILE A 290 10.88 2.43 12.31
CA ILE A 290 9.55 2.75 11.78
C ILE A 290 8.80 1.43 11.54
N VAL A 291 7.52 1.38 11.91
CA VAL A 291 6.66 0.19 11.79
C VAL A 291 5.37 0.46 11.01
N GLY A 292 5.40 1.50 10.18
CA GLY A 292 4.28 2.06 9.45
C GLY A 292 4.18 3.57 9.68
N SER A 293 3.13 4.18 9.17
CA SER A 293 2.91 5.63 9.21
C SER A 293 1.69 6.00 10.06
N ILE A 294 1.48 7.31 10.18
CA ILE A 294 0.19 7.90 10.55
C ILE A 294 -0.33 8.84 9.45
N LEU A 295 0.04 8.52 8.21
CA LEU A 295 -0.34 9.25 7.02
C LEU A 295 -1.79 8.97 6.67
N THR A 296 -2.47 9.98 6.17
CA THR A 296 -3.80 9.89 5.58
C THR A 296 -3.72 10.32 4.12
N MET A 297 -4.59 9.81 3.24
CA MET A 297 -4.46 10.01 1.79
C MET A 297 -4.51 11.49 1.38
N GLU A 298 -5.39 12.30 1.99
CA GLU A 298 -5.44 13.74 1.76
C GLU A 298 -4.15 14.45 2.20
N ARG A 299 -3.52 13.97 3.28
CA ARG A 299 -2.26 14.51 3.75
C ARG A 299 -1.12 14.10 2.83
N GLY A 300 -1.09 12.86 2.36
CA GLY A 300 -0.13 12.39 1.36
C GLY A 300 -0.24 13.18 0.06
N LEU A 301 -1.46 13.40 -0.45
CA LEU A 301 -1.69 14.25 -1.62
C LEU A 301 -1.19 15.68 -1.40
N LYS A 302 -1.49 16.27 -0.24
CA LYS A 302 -0.98 17.60 0.13
C LYS A 302 0.54 17.64 0.14
N ASN A 303 1.19 16.62 0.71
CA ASN A 303 2.64 16.52 0.76
C ASN A 303 3.27 16.33 -0.64
N LEU A 304 2.64 15.60 -1.55
CA LEU A 304 3.09 15.50 -2.94
C LEU A 304 3.10 16.87 -3.63
N VAL A 305 2.12 17.72 -3.33
CA VAL A 305 2.07 19.09 -3.86
C VAL A 305 3.10 19.98 -3.17
N GLU A 306 3.07 20.07 -1.84
CA GLU A 306 3.85 21.06 -1.09
C GLU A 306 5.33 20.67 -0.91
N LEU A 307 5.63 19.40 -0.68
CA LEU A 307 6.99 18.92 -0.40
C LEU A 307 7.69 18.41 -1.65
N CYS A 308 6.97 17.75 -2.56
CA CYS A 308 7.55 17.20 -3.79
C CYS A 308 7.41 18.12 -5.00
N GLY A 309 6.55 19.14 -4.92
CA GLY A 309 6.34 20.13 -5.99
C GLY A 309 5.58 19.59 -7.19
N PHE A 310 4.80 18.52 -7.04
CA PHE A 310 3.96 18.03 -8.12
C PHE A 310 2.73 18.91 -8.32
N PRO A 311 2.28 19.13 -9.57
CA PRO A 311 0.98 19.74 -9.82
C PRO A 311 -0.15 18.92 -9.21
N LEU A 312 -1.19 19.58 -8.70
CA LEU A 312 -2.33 18.92 -8.03
C LEU A 312 -2.96 17.80 -8.86
N HIS A 313 -3.12 18.00 -10.17
CA HIS A 313 -3.70 16.98 -11.06
C HIS A 313 -2.80 15.75 -11.21
N ILE A 314 -1.47 15.87 -11.08
CA ILE A 314 -0.55 14.73 -11.06
C ILE A 314 -0.65 14.00 -9.72
N SER A 315 -0.63 14.73 -8.60
CA SER A 315 -0.82 14.16 -7.27
C SER A 315 -2.16 13.42 -7.15
N SER A 316 -3.22 13.95 -7.77
CA SER A 316 -4.53 13.29 -7.85
C SER A 316 -4.49 11.96 -8.58
N ARG A 317 -3.66 11.83 -9.62
CA ARG A 317 -3.52 10.56 -10.37
C ARG A 317 -2.78 9.53 -9.53
N MET A 318 -1.70 9.96 -8.87
CA MET A 318 -0.91 9.14 -7.94
C MET A 318 -1.73 8.64 -6.75
N ALA A 319 -2.76 9.38 -6.32
CA ALA A 319 -3.63 9.05 -5.19
C ALA A 319 -4.97 8.37 -5.58
N SER A 320 -5.23 8.16 -6.87
CA SER A 320 -6.48 7.53 -7.33
C SER A 320 -6.29 6.76 -8.63
N LEU A 321 -6.24 7.43 -9.80
CA LEU A 321 -6.23 6.77 -11.11
C LEU A 321 -5.12 5.72 -11.28
N ASN A 322 -3.91 5.99 -10.80
CA ASN A 322 -2.80 5.06 -10.91
C ASN A 322 -3.07 3.80 -10.07
N LEU A 323 -3.60 3.96 -8.86
CA LEU A 323 -3.98 2.83 -8.00
C LEU A 323 -5.14 2.02 -8.58
N ALA A 324 -6.08 2.67 -9.28
CA ALA A 324 -7.17 1.96 -9.96
C ALA A 324 -6.70 1.09 -11.15
N ARG A 325 -5.48 1.32 -11.65
CA ARG A 325 -4.86 0.54 -12.74
C ARG A 325 -3.99 -0.61 -12.25
N VAL A 326 -3.52 -0.52 -11.01
CA VAL A 326 -2.85 -1.62 -10.29
C VAL A 326 -3.92 -2.67 -9.97
#